data_AF-A0A3N4Z8Y5-F1
#
_entry.id   AF-A0A3N4Z8Y5-F1
#
_cell.length_a   1.000
_cell.length_b   1.000
_cell.length_c   1.000
_cell.angle_alpha   90.00
_cell.angle_beta   90.00
_cell.angle_gamma   90.00
#
_symmetry.space_group_name_H-M   'P 1'
#
loop_
_entity.id
_entity.type
_entity.pdbx_description
1 polymer ?
#
loop_
_entity_poly.entity_id
_entity_poly.type
_entity_poly.pdbx_seq_one_letter_code
_entity_poly.pdbx_strand_id
1 'polypeptide(L)'
;MDTFETSPQTPQMASARRLLKRRAMHQDELDLVDGLVAAMAFNALEMAWPPFPPIGDVSDLPLPGIDDVRQALLSAGDCATSVQELTLLAAAARELNRPGRP
;
A
#
# COMPACT_ATOMS: atom_id res chain seq x y z
N MET A 1 14.10 2.58 -25.64
CA MET A 1 13.18 3.06 -24.60
C MET A 1 12.50 1.81 -24.08
N ASP A 2 13.10 1.18 -23.08
CA ASP A 2 12.62 -0.09 -22.56
C ASP A 2 11.34 0.18 -21.76
N THR A 3 10.18 -0.17 -22.32
CA THR A 3 8.93 -0.23 -21.57
C THR A 3 9.10 -1.35 -20.54
N PHE A 4 9.42 -0.98 -19.30
CA PHE A 4 9.39 -1.91 -18.18
C PHE A 4 8.01 -2.55 -18.11
N GLU A 5 7.97 -3.88 -18.12
CA GLU A 5 6.73 -4.62 -17.97
C GLU A 5 6.14 -4.31 -16.59
N THR A 6 4.86 -3.92 -16.57
CA THR A 6 4.15 -3.62 -15.34
C THR A 6 2.94 -4.52 -15.20
N SER A 7 2.63 -4.91 -13.96
CA SER A 7 1.41 -5.63 -13.64
C SER A 7 0.20 -4.74 -13.92
N PRO A 8 -0.91 -5.29 -14.46
CA PRO A 8 -2.16 -4.56 -14.54
C PRO A 8 -2.59 -4.10 -13.14
N GLN A 9 -3.26 -2.95 -13.05
CA GLN A 9 -3.79 -2.45 -11.78
C GLN A 9 -5.25 -2.02 -11.92
N THR A 10 -6.06 -2.40 -10.93
CA THR A 10 -7.42 -1.86 -10.77
C THR A 10 -7.35 -0.46 -10.15
N PRO A 11 -8.39 0.39 -10.34
CA PRO A 11 -8.47 1.68 -9.66
C PRO A 11 -8.40 1.56 -8.13
N GLN A 12 -8.96 0.49 -7.56
CA GLN A 12 -8.95 0.21 -6.13
C GLN A 12 -7.54 -0.14 -5.64
N MET A 13 -6.81 -0.97 -6.39
CA MET A 13 -5.39 -1.23 -6.13
C MET A 13 -4.58 0.07 -6.16
N ALA A 14 -4.78 0.90 -7.19
CA ALA A 14 -4.11 2.19 -7.31
C ALA A 14 -4.41 3.11 -6.10
N SER A 15 -5.66 3.14 -5.64
CA SER A 15 -6.08 3.91 -4.47
C SER A 15 -5.41 3.41 -3.19
N ALA A 16 -5.47 2.11 -2.92
CA ALA A 16 -4.85 1.49 -1.74
C ALA A 16 -3.33 1.77 -1.69
N ARG A 17 -2.66 1.58 -2.84
CA ARG A 17 -1.22 1.89 -3.00
C ARG A 17 -0.93 3.37 -2.74
N ARG A 18 -1.76 4.30 -3.24
CA ARG A 18 -1.59 5.75 -3.04
C ARG A 18 -1.71 6.14 -1.56
N LEU A 19 -2.72 5.62 -0.86
CA LEU A 19 -2.92 5.87 0.57
C LEU A 19 -1.78 5.29 1.41
N LEU A 20 -1.37 4.04 1.12
CA LEU A 20 -0.21 3.41 1.77
C LEU A 20 1.07 4.19 1.53
N LYS A 21 1.34 4.62 0.29
CA LYS A 21 2.52 5.43 -0.02
C LYS A 21 2.53 6.73 0.76
N ARG A 22 1.38 7.43 0.84
CA ARG A 22 1.28 8.68 1.60
C ARG A 22 1.56 8.45 3.09
N ARG A 23 0.97 7.40 3.65
CA ARG A 23 1.18 7.03 5.06
C ARG A 23 2.63 6.60 5.32
N ALA A 24 3.25 5.86 4.42
CA ALA A 24 4.66 5.47 4.52
C ALA A 24 5.60 6.69 4.42
N MET A 25 5.26 7.68 3.60
CA MET A 25 6.05 8.89 3.42
C MET A 25 5.95 9.90 4.57
N HIS A 26 4.93 9.79 5.43
CA HIS A 26 4.52 10.59 6.61
C HIS A 26 5.22 11.90 7.04
N GLN A 27 6.46 12.21 6.67
CA GLN A 27 7.13 13.49 6.91
C GLN A 27 7.08 13.89 8.40
N ASP A 28 7.40 12.93 9.27
CA ASP A 28 7.38 13.08 10.74
C ASP A 28 5.97 13.30 11.36
N GLU A 29 4.89 13.13 10.58
CA GLU A 29 3.50 13.21 11.09
C GLU A 29 3.04 11.96 11.86
N LEU A 30 3.79 10.85 11.73
CA LEU A 30 3.57 9.60 12.49
C LEU A 30 4.73 9.36 13.45
N ASP A 31 4.45 8.67 14.56
CA ASP A 31 5.52 8.16 15.40
C ASP A 31 6.32 7.04 14.70
N LEU A 32 7.45 6.66 15.30
CA LEU A 32 8.36 5.66 14.74
C LEU A 32 7.66 4.31 14.47
N VAL A 33 6.78 3.88 15.37
CA VAL A 33 6.13 2.56 15.27
C VAL A 33 5.12 2.58 14.14
N ASP A 34 4.27 3.59 14.10
CA ASP A 34 3.26 3.78 13.06
C ASP A 34 3.89 4.02 11.69
N GLY A 35 4.98 4.80 11.63
CA GLY A 35 5.76 5.03 10.42
C GLY A 35 6.40 3.75 9.88
N LEU A 36 6.99 2.92 10.76
CA LEU A 36 7.57 1.63 10.39
C LEU A 36 6.49 0.67 9.87
N VAL A 37 5.34 0.59 10.55
CA VAL A 37 4.21 -0.24 10.13
C VAL A 37 3.70 0.17 8.75
N ALA A 38 3.54 1.47 8.49
CA ALA A 38 3.12 1.98 7.20
C ALA A 38 4.13 1.67 6.08
N ALA A 39 5.43 1.84 6.34
CA ALA A 39 6.49 1.53 5.39
C ALA A 39 6.55 0.03 5.06
N MET A 40 6.43 -0.84 6.07
CA MET A 40 6.39 -2.29 5.87
C MET A 40 5.15 -2.73 5.08
N ALA A 41 3.98 -2.17 5.39
CA ALA A 41 2.76 -2.46 4.66
C ALA A 41 2.83 -2.02 3.19
N PHE A 42 3.35 -0.82 2.93
CA PHE A 42 3.57 -0.34 1.58
C PHE A 42 4.57 -1.22 0.83
N ASN A 43 5.71 -1.53 1.43
CA ASN A 43 6.71 -2.41 0.82
C ASN A 43 6.16 -3.80 0.51
N ALA A 44 5.38 -4.40 1.42
CA ALA A 44 4.75 -5.70 1.20
C ALA A 44 3.83 -5.71 -0.04
N LEU A 45 3.12 -4.61 -0.30
CA LEU A 45 2.27 -4.47 -1.49
C LEU A 45 3.08 -4.24 -2.77
N GLU A 46 4.19 -3.50 -2.68
CA GLU A 46 5.05 -3.16 -3.82
C GLU A 46 6.02 -4.27 -4.24
N MET A 47 6.12 -5.38 -3.49
CA MET A 47 6.94 -6.55 -3.85
C MET A 47 6.39 -7.37 -5.03
N ALA A 48 5.46 -6.81 -5.82
CA ALA A 48 4.92 -7.46 -7.01
C ALA A 48 5.99 -7.68 -8.09
N TRP A 49 5.89 -8.81 -8.80
CA TRP A 49 6.66 -9.07 -10.00
C TRP A 49 5.75 -9.64 -11.09
N PRO A 50 5.59 -8.94 -12.24
CA PRO A 50 6.14 -7.62 -12.58
C PRO A 50 5.68 -6.49 -11.62
N PRO A 51 6.42 -5.38 -11.47
CA PRO A 51 6.05 -4.29 -10.59
C PRO A 51 4.76 -3.60 -11.05
N PHE A 52 4.04 -2.95 -10.15
CA PHE A 52 2.92 -2.09 -10.56
C PHE A 52 3.40 -0.77 -11.20
N PRO A 53 2.53 -0.07 -11.96
CA PRO A 53 2.85 1.25 -12.49
C PRO A 53 3.26 2.27 -11.40
N PRO A 54 4.06 3.29 -11.73
CA PRO A 54 4.43 4.35 -10.78
C PRO A 54 3.22 5.08 -10.20
N ILE A 55 3.18 5.26 -8.89
CA ILE A 55 2.07 5.94 -8.16
C ILE A 55 2.11 7.48 -8.32
N GLY A 56 3.25 8.02 -8.77
CA GLY A 56 3.50 9.47 -8.80
C GLY A 56 3.78 10.05 -7.40
N ASP A 57 3.85 11.37 -7.29
CA ASP A 57 4.02 12.06 -6.01
C ASP A 57 2.70 12.08 -5.22
N VAL A 58 2.82 11.95 -3.89
CA VAL A 58 1.71 11.94 -2.92
C VAL A 58 1.94 12.93 -1.79
N SER A 59 3.07 13.64 -1.76
CA SER A 59 3.47 14.55 -0.67
C SER A 59 2.38 15.58 -0.30
N ASP A 60 1.70 16.14 -1.30
CA ASP A 60 0.64 17.14 -1.13
C ASP A 60 -0.71 16.57 -0.63
N LEU A 61 -0.85 15.25 -0.50
CA LEU A 61 -2.10 14.64 -0.02
C LEU A 61 -2.21 14.74 1.50
N PRO A 62 -3.42 14.81 2.07
CA PRO A 62 -3.61 14.66 3.51
C PRO A 62 -3.12 13.28 3.97
N LEU A 63 -2.56 13.21 5.18
CA LEU A 63 -2.19 11.94 5.79
C LEU A 63 -3.46 11.11 6.08
N PRO A 64 -3.60 9.90 5.49
CA PRO A 64 -4.79 9.09 5.70
C PRO A 64 -4.77 8.42 7.09
N GLY A 65 -5.95 8.26 7.67
CA GLY A 65 -6.13 7.45 8.88
C GLY A 65 -5.85 5.97 8.60
N ILE A 66 -5.54 5.20 9.66
CA ILE A 66 -5.30 3.77 9.50
C ILE A 66 -6.54 3.02 8.97
N ASP A 67 -7.73 3.46 9.37
CA ASP A 67 -8.99 2.85 8.92
C ASP A 67 -9.28 3.16 7.45
N ASP A 68 -8.90 4.34 6.95
CA ASP A 68 -9.01 4.68 5.52
C ASP A 68 -8.15 3.73 4.68
N VAL A 69 -6.92 3.44 5.15
CA VAL A 69 -6.02 2.49 4.50
C VAL A 69 -6.59 1.07 4.54
N ARG A 70 -7.13 0.63 5.68
CA ARG A 70 -7.77 -0.69 5.81
C ARG A 70 -8.95 -0.85 4.85
N GLN A 71 -9.83 0.15 4.78
CA GLN A 71 -10.98 0.12 3.87
C GLN A 71 -10.53 0.07 2.40
N ALA A 72 -9.50 0.83 2.03
CA ALA A 72 -8.96 0.77 0.68
C ALA A 72 -8.34 -0.59 0.33
N LEU A 73 -7.65 -1.24 1.27
CA LEU A 73 -7.12 -2.60 1.08
C LEU A 73 -8.22 -3.64 0.92
N LEU A 74 -9.30 -3.55 1.71
CA LEU A 74 -10.47 -4.42 1.57
C LEU A 74 -11.13 -4.22 0.21
N SER A 75 -11.36 -2.97 -0.20
CA SER A 75 -11.94 -2.65 -1.51
C SER A 75 -11.06 -3.13 -2.67
N ALA A 76 -9.74 -3.06 -2.55
CA ALA A 76 -8.82 -3.62 -3.52
C ALA A 76 -8.87 -5.16 -3.54
N GLY A 77 -9.05 -5.80 -2.38
CA GLY A 77 -9.22 -7.24 -2.26
C GLY A 77 -10.49 -7.74 -2.95
N ASP A 78 -11.60 -7.04 -2.80
CA ASP A 78 -12.88 -7.36 -3.45
C ASP A 78 -12.78 -7.29 -4.99
N CYS A 79 -11.84 -6.49 -5.50
CA CYS A 79 -11.60 -6.30 -6.93
C CYS A 79 -10.38 -7.07 -7.45
N ALA A 80 -9.71 -7.86 -6.60
CA ALA A 80 -8.49 -8.55 -6.98
C ALA A 80 -8.80 -9.64 -8.03
N THR A 81 -7.96 -9.69 -9.06
CA THR A 81 -8.14 -10.59 -10.21
C THR A 81 -7.25 -11.81 -10.16
N SER A 82 -6.33 -11.87 -9.19
CA SER A 82 -5.40 -12.98 -9.02
C SER A 82 -5.12 -13.30 -7.55
N VAL A 83 -4.72 -14.55 -7.29
CA VAL A 83 -4.25 -15.00 -5.98
C VAL A 83 -3.00 -14.21 -5.54
N GLN A 84 -2.15 -13.82 -6.49
CA GLN A 84 -0.96 -13.02 -6.21
C GLN A 84 -1.34 -11.63 -5.68
N GLU A 85 -2.29 -10.94 -6.31
CA GLU A 85 -2.80 -9.65 -5.83
C GLU A 85 -3.40 -9.77 -4.42
N LEU A 86 -4.24 -10.78 -4.19
CA LEU A 86 -4.82 -11.05 -2.87
C LEU A 86 -3.74 -11.32 -1.82
N THR A 87 -2.68 -12.04 -2.18
CA THR A 87 -1.57 -12.36 -1.27
C THR A 87 -0.80 -11.09 -0.87
N LEU A 88 -0.53 -10.20 -1.82
CA LEU A 88 0.14 -8.92 -1.56
C LEU A 88 -0.72 -8.01 -0.67
N LEU A 89 -2.03 -7.91 -0.97
CA LEU A 89 -2.99 -7.14 -0.16
C LEU A 89 -3.11 -7.70 1.26
N ALA A 90 -3.18 -9.03 1.41
CA ALA A 90 -3.21 -9.69 2.70
C ALA A 90 -1.91 -9.48 3.50
N ALA A 91 -0.75 -9.48 2.82
CA ALA A 91 0.53 -9.17 3.46
C ALA A 91 0.58 -7.73 3.97
N ALA A 92 0.14 -6.76 3.18
CA ALA A 92 0.03 -5.35 3.59
C ALA A 92 -0.93 -5.17 4.77
N ALA A 93 -2.11 -5.79 4.71
CA ALA A 93 -3.10 -5.76 5.80
C ALA A 93 -2.57 -6.41 7.08
N ARG A 94 -1.77 -7.48 6.97
CA ARG A 94 -1.14 -8.13 8.13
C ARG A 94 -0.14 -7.20 8.82
N GLU A 95 0.65 -6.45 8.06
CA GLU A 95 1.58 -5.48 8.63
C GLU A 95 0.84 -4.36 9.37
N LEU A 96 -0.24 -3.82 8.81
CA LEU A 96 -1.07 -2.78 9.46
C LEU A 96 -1.79 -3.24 10.73
N ASN A 97 -2.07 -4.53 10.85
CA ASN A 97 -2.79 -5.10 12.00
C ASN A 97 -1.86 -5.79 12.99
N ARG A 98 -0.54 -5.65 12.83
CA ARG A 98 0.43 -6.24 13.74
C ARG A 98 0.30 -5.52 15.10
N PRO A 99 -0.02 -6.24 16.19
CA PRO A 99 -0.02 -5.62 17.51
C PRO A 99 1.39 -5.11 17.83
N GLY A 100 1.46 -3.95 18.49
CA GLY A 100 2.69 -3.21 18.79
C GLY A 100 3.83 -4.16 19.16
N ARG A 101 4.92 -4.13 18.39
CA ARG A 101 6.15 -4.83 18.78
C ARG A 101 6.69 -4.18 20.07
N PRO A 102 7.32 -4.99 20.92
CA PRO A 102 7.81 -4.57 22.23
C PRO A 102 8.77 -3.37 22.16
#